data_AF-A0A2I0QJE7-F1
#
_entry.id   AF-A0A2I0QJE7-F1
#
_cell.length_a   1.000
_cell.length_b   1.000
_cell.length_c   1.000
_cell.angle_alpha   90.00
_cell.angle_beta   90.00
_cell.angle_gamma   90.00
#
_symmetry.space_group_name_H-M   'P 1'
#
loop_
_entity.id
_entity.type
_entity.pdbx_description
1 polymer ?
#
loop_
_entity_poly.entity_id
_entity_poly.type
_entity_poly.pdbx_seq_one_letter_code
_entity_poly.pdbx_strand_id
1 'polypeptide(L)'
;MKTVVDANEIFACIISTGKYGTRSKVLKILFSDKFEFFAPFRLLAEIENNRGEIKKKSDFSTEGFDSFLEAIKLRIKFIPLEEFVDKISESMDICPDIKDMEYFALSLRLHCCIWSEERSLKKQNKVEVFTTDELYDTIQNLTPVF
;
A
#
# COMPACT_ATOMS: atom_id res chain seq x y z
N MET A 1 -11.40 -4.04 6.50
CA MET A 1 -11.46 -3.81 5.03
C MET A 1 -10.22 -4.40 4.40
N LYS A 2 -10.38 -5.21 3.35
CA LYS A 2 -9.23 -5.71 2.57
C LYS A 2 -8.76 -4.61 1.63
N THR A 3 -7.46 -4.42 1.51
CA THR A 3 -6.89 -3.32 0.72
C THR A 3 -5.55 -3.72 0.13
N VAL A 4 -5.37 -3.53 -1.18
CA VAL A 4 -4.06 -3.62 -1.84
C VAL A 4 -3.32 -2.30 -1.63
N VAL A 5 -2.06 -2.37 -1.19
CA VAL A 5 -1.25 -1.18 -0.92
C VAL A 5 -0.28 -0.93 -2.07
N ASP A 6 -0.28 0.29 -2.58
CA ASP A 6 0.71 0.79 -3.54
C ASP A 6 2.09 0.98 -2.85
N ALA A 7 3.17 0.67 -3.56
CA ALA A 7 4.54 0.87 -3.08
C ALA A 7 4.81 2.29 -2.60
N ASN A 8 4.26 3.29 -3.29
CA ASN A 8 4.46 4.69 -2.97
C ASN A 8 3.95 5.05 -1.57
N GLU A 9 2.87 4.42 -1.12
CA GLU A 9 2.32 4.62 0.23
C GLU A 9 3.25 4.05 1.29
N ILE A 10 3.90 2.91 1.00
CA ILE A 10 4.90 2.34 1.89
C ILE A 10 6.16 3.21 1.93
N PHE A 11 6.61 3.74 0.80
CA PHE A 11 7.73 4.69 0.76
C PHE A 11 7.42 5.97 1.53
N ALA A 12 6.23 6.54 1.35
CA ALA A 12 5.75 7.68 2.13
C ALA A 12 5.69 7.35 3.62
N CYS A 13 5.27 6.14 3.99
CA CYS A 13 5.29 5.65 5.36
C CYS A 13 6.71 5.65 5.96
N ILE A 14 7.67 5.05 5.26
CA ILE A 14 9.07 4.98 5.70
C ILE A 14 9.64 6.40 5.87
N ILE A 15 9.50 7.25 4.86
CA ILE A 15 10.04 8.61 4.89
C ILE A 15 9.39 9.44 6.01
N SER A 16 8.06 9.34 6.17
CA SER A 16 7.34 10.08 7.20
C SER A 16 7.61 9.58 8.62
N THR A 17 7.88 8.29 8.81
CA THR A 17 8.23 7.73 10.13
C THR A 17 9.54 8.31 10.64
N GLY A 18 10.56 8.41 9.78
CA GLY A 18 11.84 9.02 10.15
C GLY A 18 11.71 10.49 10.55
N LYS A 19 10.85 11.26 9.86
CA LYS A 19 10.72 12.72 10.06
C LYS A 19 9.68 13.14 11.11
N TYR A 20 8.56 12.42 11.20
CA TYR A 20 7.38 12.84 11.97
C TYR A 20 6.94 11.80 13.03
N GLY A 21 7.59 10.64 13.08
CA GLY A 21 7.26 9.55 14.01
C GLY A 21 5.83 9.03 13.83
N THR A 22 5.21 8.55 14.93
CA THR A 22 3.88 7.92 14.97
C THR A 22 2.70 8.85 14.67
N ARG A 23 2.95 10.13 14.35
CA ARG A 23 1.90 11.11 14.05
C ARG A 23 1.38 11.03 12.60
N SER A 24 2.04 10.27 11.73
CA SER A 24 1.65 10.12 10.33
C SER A 24 0.31 9.38 10.18
N LYS A 25 -0.62 9.92 9.38
CA LYS A 25 -1.88 9.24 9.01
C LYS A 25 -1.61 7.89 8.36
N VAL A 26 -0.56 7.81 7.53
CA VAL A 26 -0.12 6.59 6.85
C VAL A 26 0.20 5.48 7.86
N LEU A 27 0.94 5.78 8.93
CA LEU A 27 1.24 4.80 9.99
C LEU A 27 -0.01 4.36 10.74
N LYS A 28 -0.92 5.29 11.03
CA LYS A 28 -2.18 4.98 11.72
C LYS A 28 -3.06 4.06 10.88
N ILE A 29 -3.14 4.28 9.57
CA ILE A 29 -3.84 3.39 8.63
C ILE A 29 -3.14 2.04 8.58
N LEU A 30 -1.83 2.06 8.32
CA LEU A 30 -1.01 0.87 8.14
C LEU A 30 -1.10 -0.05 9.36
N PHE A 31 -1.09 0.45 10.59
CA PHE A 31 -1.16 -0.36 11.81
C PHE A 31 -2.54 -0.43 12.46
N SER A 32 -3.58 0.08 11.80
CA SER A 32 -4.95 -0.13 12.28
C SER A 32 -5.39 -1.57 12.02
N ASP A 33 -6.05 -2.16 13.01
CA ASP A 33 -6.75 -3.44 12.95
C ASP A 33 -7.96 -3.44 12.01
N LYS A 34 -8.43 -2.26 11.59
CA LYS A 34 -9.55 -2.11 10.65
C LYS A 34 -9.20 -2.56 9.23
N PHE A 35 -7.92 -2.71 8.88
CA PHE A 35 -7.50 -3.07 7.54
C PHE A 35 -6.75 -4.39 7.49
N GLU A 36 -6.94 -5.13 6.41
CA GLU A 36 -6.12 -6.28 6.05
C GLU A 36 -5.40 -5.92 4.75
N PHE A 37 -4.08 -5.79 4.81
CA PHE A 37 -3.30 -5.27 3.69
C PHE A 37 -2.68 -6.38 2.86
N PHE A 38 -2.70 -6.19 1.56
CA PHE A 38 -2.12 -7.08 0.56
C PHE A 38 -1.22 -6.29 -0.37
N ALA A 39 -0.22 -6.95 -0.95
CA ALA A 39 0.60 -6.37 -2.00
C ALA A 39 1.19 -7.45 -2.90
N PRO A 40 1.46 -7.17 -4.18
CA PRO A 40 2.28 -8.04 -5.01
C PRO A 40 3.69 -8.22 -4.41
N PHE A 41 4.30 -9.39 -4.58
CA PHE A 41 5.71 -9.63 -4.23
C PHE A 41 6.67 -8.61 -4.86
N ARG A 42 6.32 -8.07 -6.03
CA ARG A 42 7.07 -7.00 -6.71
C ARG A 42 7.32 -5.78 -5.82
N LEU A 43 6.39 -5.45 -4.91
CA LEU A 43 6.54 -4.33 -3.98
C LEU A 43 7.79 -4.50 -3.09
N LEU A 44 8.04 -5.71 -2.58
CA LEU A 44 9.24 -5.99 -1.79
C LEU A 44 10.52 -5.78 -2.60
N ALA A 45 10.53 -6.22 -3.86
CA ALA A 45 11.66 -6.01 -4.75
C ALA A 45 11.90 -4.50 -5.01
N GLU A 46 10.84 -3.72 -5.19
CA GLU A 46 10.94 -2.26 -5.32
C GLU A 46 11.49 -1.59 -4.06
N ILE A 47 11.08 -2.04 -2.86
CA ILE A 47 11.64 -1.52 -1.60
C ILE A 47 13.15 -1.80 -1.52
N GLU A 48 13.57 -3.02 -1.84
CA GLU A 48 14.98 -3.38 -1.79
C GLU A 48 15.81 -2.62 -2.82
N ASN A 49 15.32 -2.51 -4.06
CA ASN A 49 15.99 -1.77 -5.12
C ASN A 49 16.12 -0.28 -4.79
N ASN A 50 15.11 0.31 -4.14
CA ASN A 50 15.10 1.72 -3.76
C ASN A 50 15.67 1.99 -2.36
N ARG A 51 16.14 0.96 -1.64
CA ARG A 51 16.64 1.05 -0.25
C ARG A 51 17.62 2.20 -0.06
N GLY A 52 18.58 2.37 -0.97
CA GLY A 52 19.57 3.44 -0.92
C GLY A 52 18.97 4.84 -1.03
N GLU A 53 17.98 5.03 -1.89
CA GLU A 53 17.27 6.31 -2.02
C GLU A 53 16.37 6.59 -0.83
N ILE A 54 15.63 5.58 -0.36
CA ILE A 54 14.72 5.72 0.77
C ILE A 54 15.53 6.12 2.00
N LYS A 55 16.67 5.46 2.26
CA LYS A 55 17.58 5.81 3.34
C LYS A 55 18.11 7.25 3.24
N LYS A 56 18.36 7.78 2.04
CA LYS A 56 18.78 9.19 1.86
C LYS A 56 17.65 10.18 2.14
N LYS A 57 16.40 9.80 1.80
CA LYS A 57 15.21 10.67 1.92
C LYS A 57 14.58 10.61 3.32
N SER A 58 14.84 9.55 4.06
CA SER A 58 14.41 9.32 5.45
C SER A 58 15.54 9.57 6.44
N ASP A 59 15.22 9.97 7.67
CA ASP A 59 16.20 10.06 8.76
C ASP A 59 16.45 8.69 9.46
N PHE A 60 16.17 7.57 8.77
CA PHE A 60 16.36 6.23 9.34
C PHE A 60 17.85 5.86 9.43
N SER A 61 18.25 5.30 10.57
CA SER A 61 19.46 4.46 10.63
C SER A 61 19.27 3.18 9.80
N THR A 62 20.36 2.51 9.45
CA THR A 62 20.29 1.21 8.76
C THR A 62 19.44 0.20 9.54
N GLU A 63 19.68 0.07 10.85
CA GLU A 63 18.94 -0.83 11.73
C GLU A 63 17.46 -0.45 11.86
N GLY A 64 17.16 0.85 11.89
CA GLY A 64 15.79 1.34 11.96
C GLY A 64 15.00 1.04 10.69
N PHE A 65 15.63 1.17 9.52
CA PHE A 65 15.02 0.79 8.24
C PHE A 65 14.74 -0.71 8.19
N ASP A 66 15.71 -1.54 8.59
CA ASP A 66 15.55 -3.00 8.58
C ASP A 66 14.43 -3.44 9.53
N SER A 67 14.39 -2.86 10.74
CA SER A 67 13.31 -3.12 11.70
C SER A 67 11.94 -2.72 11.17
N PHE A 68 11.86 -1.57 10.49
CA PHE A 68 10.62 -1.11 9.88
C PHE A 68 10.17 -2.03 8.74
N LEU A 69 11.11 -2.48 7.91
CA LEU A 69 10.81 -3.40 6.82
C LEU A 69 10.30 -4.74 7.34
N GLU A 70 10.86 -5.27 8.43
CA GLU A 70 10.32 -6.48 9.06
C GLU A 70 8.90 -6.26 9.60
N ALA A 71 8.61 -5.08 10.19
CA ALA A 71 7.25 -4.73 10.59
C ALA A 71 6.28 -4.67 9.39
N ILE A 72 6.73 -4.15 8.25
CA ILE A 72 5.94 -4.14 7.00
C ILE A 72 5.66 -5.56 6.51
N LYS A 73 6.67 -6.44 6.50
CA LYS A 73 6.54 -7.85 6.11
C LYS A 73 5.56 -8.61 7.00
N LEU A 74 5.48 -8.27 8.28
CA LEU A 74 4.49 -8.84 9.19
C LEU A 74 3.08 -8.25 8.99
N ARG A 75 2.99 -6.98 8.58
CA ARG A 75 1.72 -6.27 8.48
C ARG A 75 0.98 -6.48 7.16
N ILE A 76 1.72 -6.69 6.07
CA ILE A 76 1.19 -6.81 4.71
C ILE A 76 1.34 -8.25 4.24
N LYS A 77 0.26 -8.81 3.71
CA LYS A 77 0.28 -10.11 3.04
C LYS A 77 0.79 -9.92 1.62
N PHE A 78 2.06 -10.25 1.43
CA PHE A 78 2.66 -10.27 0.10
C PHE A 78 2.14 -11.51 -0.64
N ILE A 79 1.69 -11.32 -1.88
CA ILE A 79 1.13 -12.38 -2.72
C ILE A 79 1.99 -12.52 -3.99
N PRO A 80 2.43 -13.74 -4.35
CA PRO A 80 3.22 -13.98 -5.56
C PRO A 80 2.34 -13.88 -6.82
N LEU A 81 2.92 -13.48 -7.95
CA LEU A 81 2.20 -13.20 -9.21
C LEU A 81 1.37 -14.40 -9.68
N GLU A 82 1.87 -15.60 -9.47
CA GLU A 82 1.26 -16.86 -9.86
C GLU A 82 -0.14 -17.06 -9.27
N GLU A 83 -0.45 -16.46 -8.11
CA GLU A 83 -1.75 -16.58 -7.45
C GLU A 83 -2.85 -15.69 -8.05
N PHE A 84 -2.47 -14.69 -8.84
CA PHE A 84 -3.39 -13.72 -9.44
C PHE A 84 -3.10 -13.43 -10.92
N VAL A 85 -2.27 -14.25 -11.57
CA VAL A 85 -1.90 -14.11 -12.98
C VAL A 85 -3.12 -14.19 -13.91
N ASP A 86 -4.17 -14.91 -13.50
CA ASP A 86 -5.44 -15.00 -14.21
C ASP A 86 -6.17 -13.66 -14.35
N LYS A 87 -5.83 -12.67 -13.50
CA LYS A 87 -6.39 -11.32 -13.53
C LYS A 87 -5.54 -10.31 -14.28
N ILE A 88 -4.37 -10.69 -14.76
CA ILE A 88 -3.45 -9.78 -15.45
C ILE A 88 -4.08 -9.23 -16.73
N SER A 89 -4.66 -10.08 -17.58
CA SER A 89 -5.31 -9.61 -18.82
C SER A 89 -6.43 -8.61 -18.53
N GLU A 90 -7.29 -8.93 -17.56
CA GLU A 90 -8.40 -8.03 -17.18
C GLU A 90 -7.89 -6.70 -16.58
N SER A 91 -6.79 -6.75 -15.84
CA SER A 91 -6.20 -5.55 -15.26
C SER A 91 -5.62 -4.62 -16.32
N MET A 92 -5.04 -5.13 -17.41
CA MET A 92 -4.52 -4.31 -18.51
C MET A 92 -5.61 -3.45 -19.18
N ASP A 93 -6.85 -3.93 -19.20
CA ASP A 93 -7.97 -3.21 -19.81
C ASP A 93 -8.43 -1.99 -19.00
N ILE A 94 -8.16 -1.99 -17.69
CA ILE A 94 -8.65 -0.94 -16.76
C ILE A 94 -7.54 -0.09 -16.16
N CYS A 95 -6.32 -0.61 -16.15
CA CYS A 95 -5.21 0.06 -15.50
C CYS A 95 -4.74 1.24 -16.36
N PRO A 96 -4.57 2.45 -15.80
CA PRO A 96 -4.14 3.61 -16.56
C PRO A 96 -2.67 3.52 -17.02
N ASP A 97 -1.84 2.75 -16.32
CA ASP A 97 -0.41 2.57 -16.60
C ASP A 97 0.00 1.12 -16.34
N ILE A 98 0.72 0.51 -17.27
CA ILE A 98 1.10 -0.91 -17.20
C ILE A 98 1.90 -1.26 -15.94
N LYS A 99 2.60 -0.29 -15.33
CA LYS A 99 3.35 -0.50 -14.08
C LYS A 99 2.44 -0.80 -12.88
N ASP A 100 1.20 -0.31 -12.91
CA ASP A 100 0.24 -0.44 -11.81
C ASP A 100 -0.65 -1.69 -11.97
N MET A 101 -0.49 -2.40 -13.09
CA MET A 101 -1.25 -3.60 -13.48
C MET A 101 -1.36 -4.63 -12.36
N GLU A 102 -0.26 -4.96 -11.69
CA GLU A 102 -0.27 -5.99 -10.65
C GLU A 102 -1.11 -5.60 -9.43
N TYR A 103 -1.22 -4.31 -9.10
CA TYR A 103 -2.09 -3.85 -8.02
C TYR A 103 -3.56 -4.05 -8.38
N PHE A 104 -3.93 -3.76 -9.62
CA PHE A 104 -5.28 -4.01 -10.14
C PHE A 104 -5.59 -5.49 -10.24
N ALA A 105 -4.68 -6.30 -10.79
CA ALA A 105 -4.88 -7.73 -10.90
C ALA A 105 -5.10 -8.38 -9.53
N LEU A 106 -4.28 -8.02 -8.54
CA LEU A 106 -4.42 -8.52 -7.17
C LEU A 106 -5.73 -8.04 -6.53
N SER A 107 -6.09 -6.77 -6.73
CA SER A 107 -7.35 -6.20 -6.23
C SER A 107 -8.58 -6.91 -6.81
N LEU A 108 -8.58 -7.16 -8.13
CA LEU A 108 -9.63 -7.91 -8.82
C LEU A 108 -9.72 -9.35 -8.29
N ARG A 109 -8.58 -10.00 -8.07
CA ARG A 109 -8.51 -11.38 -7.57
C ARG A 109 -9.05 -11.53 -6.16
N LEU A 110 -8.79 -10.55 -5.30
CA LEU A 110 -9.17 -10.53 -3.89
C LEU A 110 -10.49 -9.79 -3.63
N HIS A 111 -11.08 -9.18 -4.66
CA HIS A 111 -12.27 -8.33 -4.59
C HIS A 111 -12.14 -7.25 -3.52
N CYS A 112 -11.07 -6.46 -3.58
CA CYS A 112 -10.76 -5.46 -2.56
C CYS A 112 -10.32 -4.13 -3.17
N CYS A 113 -10.33 -3.05 -2.39
CA CYS A 113 -9.92 -1.74 -2.87
C CYS A 113 -8.39 -1.61 -2.97
N ILE A 114 -7.93 -0.55 -3.64
CA ILE A 114 -6.53 -0.13 -3.68
C ILE A 114 -6.35 1.12 -2.81
N TRP A 115 -5.26 1.20 -2.07
CA TRP A 115 -4.78 2.42 -1.43
C TRP A 115 -3.67 3.04 -2.27
N SER A 116 -3.93 4.23 -2.80
CA SER A 116 -2.93 5.02 -3.56
C SER A 116 -3.33 6.49 -3.62
N GLU A 117 -2.35 7.39 -3.55
CA GLU A 117 -2.49 8.82 -3.84
C GLU A 117 -2.47 9.14 -5.35
N GLU A 118 -2.14 8.17 -6.22
CA GLU A 118 -2.08 8.39 -7.66
C GLU A 118 -3.50 8.51 -8.24
N ARG A 119 -3.89 9.76 -8.50
CA ARG A 119 -5.25 10.11 -8.92
C ARG A 119 -5.67 9.47 -10.24
N SER A 120 -4.72 9.11 -11.11
CA SER A 120 -5.06 8.44 -12.37
C SER A 120 -5.66 7.05 -12.15
N LEU A 121 -5.38 6.35 -11.05
CA LEU A 121 -5.96 5.04 -10.73
C LEU A 121 -7.47 5.12 -10.47
N LYS A 122 -7.99 6.30 -10.10
CA LYS A 122 -9.43 6.56 -9.93
C LYS A 122 -10.19 6.78 -11.25
N LYS A 123 -9.52 6.80 -12.41
CA LYS A 123 -10.17 7.05 -13.71
C LYS A 123 -10.99 5.85 -14.23
N GLN A 124 -10.78 4.67 -13.67
CA GLN A 124 -11.56 3.46 -13.96
C GLN A 124 -12.64 3.24 -12.89
N ASN A 125 -13.60 2.35 -13.17
CA ASN A 125 -14.78 2.12 -12.32
C ASN A 125 -14.95 0.66 -11.84
N LYS A 126 -13.99 -0.24 -12.12
CA LYS A 126 -14.04 -1.65 -11.69
C LYS A 126 -13.48 -1.88 -10.29
N VAL A 127 -12.53 -1.05 -9.86
CA VAL A 127 -11.83 -1.18 -8.58
C VAL A 127 -11.97 0.13 -7.81
N GLU A 128 -12.38 0.05 -6.54
CA GLU A 128 -12.37 1.21 -5.66
C GLU A 128 -10.93 1.58 -5.29
N VAL A 129 -10.60 2.87 -5.37
CA VAL A 129 -9.29 3.39 -5.01
C VAL A 129 -9.49 4.50 -3.97
N PHE A 130 -8.83 4.35 -2.83
CA PHE A 130 -8.89 5.29 -1.72
C PHE A 130 -7.54 6.00 -1.53
N THR A 131 -7.60 7.30 -1.26
CA THR A 131 -6.45 8.07 -0.77
C THR A 131 -6.23 7.81 0.72
N THR A 132 -5.09 8.25 1.23
CA THR A 132 -4.75 8.22 2.66
C THR A 132 -5.82 8.92 3.49
N ASP A 133 -6.29 10.10 3.05
CA ASP A 133 -7.30 10.86 3.79
C ASP A 133 -8.64 10.13 3.82
N GLU A 134 -9.08 9.57 2.70
CA GLU A 134 -10.34 8.81 2.65
C GLU A 134 -10.26 7.55 3.52
N LEU A 135 -9.15 6.81 3.49
CA LEU A 135 -8.94 5.67 4.39
C LEU A 135 -8.89 6.11 5.85
N TYR A 136 -8.20 7.22 6.16
CA TYR A 136 -8.11 7.73 7.52
C TYR A 136 -9.48 8.11 8.08
N ASP A 137 -10.34 8.70 7.25
CA ASP A 137 -11.71 9.07 7.63
C ASP A 137 -12.54 7.83 7.97
N THR A 138 -12.34 6.69 7.29
CA THR A 138 -13.01 5.43 7.69
C THR A 138 -12.59 4.94 9.08
N ILE A 139 -11.40 5.31 9.56
CA ILE A 139 -10.95 5.01 10.91
C ILE A 139 -11.69 5.89 11.93
N GLN A 140 -11.89 7.17 11.62
CA GLN A 140 -12.51 8.14 12.53
C GLN A 140 -14.04 8.04 12.60
N ASN A 141 -14.70 7.79 11.47
CA ASN A 141 -16.17 7.86 11.34
C ASN A 141 -16.94 6.65 11.90
N LEU A 142 -16.24 5.69 12.55
CA LEU A 142 -16.85 4.53 13.21
C LEU A 142 -16.59 4.51 14.72
N THR A 143 -16.52 5.69 15.35
CA THR A 143 -16.61 5.76 16.81
C THR A 143 -18.02 5.31 17.21
N PRO A 144 -18.22 4.27 18.04
CA PRO A 144 -19.54 3.91 18.51
C PRO A 144 -20.11 5.12 19.24
N VAL A 145 -21.28 5.59 18.79
CA VAL A 145 -22.11 6.44 19.64
C VAL A 145 -22.57 5.51 20.77
N PHE A 146 -21.94 5.65 21.93
CA PHE A 146 -22.41 5.04 23.18
C PHE A 146 -23.66 5.77 23.67
#